data_AF-A0A371FN73-F1
#
_entry.id   AF-A0A371FN73-F1
#
_cell.length_a   1.000
_cell.length_b   1.000
_cell.length_c   1.000
_cell.angle_alpha   90.00
_cell.angle_beta   90.00
_cell.angle_gamma   90.00
#
_symmetry.space_group_name_H-M   'P 1'
#
loop_
_entity.id
_entity.type
_entity.pdbx_description
1 polymer ?
#
loop_
_entity_poly.entity_id
_entity_poly.type
_entity_poly.pdbx_seq_one_letter_code
_entity_poly.pdbx_strand_id
1 'polypeptide(L)'
;MEINEKVYVKQTSYKALYGLKEAPHSWYKKSSSFLMENGFKIGKVDTTLFSKNYDSQFIVVQIYVDDIIFEDTNESLSEEFLS
;
A
#
# COMPACT_ATOMS: atom_id res chain seq x y z
N MET A 1 -0.79 6.84 25.64
CA MET A 1 0.14 6.17 24.70
C MET A 1 -0.27 6.69 23.34
N GLU A 2 0.31 7.82 22.95
CA GLU A 2 0.08 8.42 21.63
C GLU A 2 0.81 7.53 20.64
N ILE A 3 0.06 6.74 19.90
CA ILE A 3 0.53 6.09 18.68
C ILE A 3 0.77 7.23 17.68
N ASN A 4 2.04 7.56 17.46
CA ASN A 4 2.46 8.50 16.43
C ASN A 4 2.31 7.80 15.08
N GLU A 5 1.09 7.73 14.56
CA GLU A 5 0.78 7.29 13.20
C GLU A 5 1.45 8.25 12.20
N LYS A 6 2.54 7.81 11.55
CA LYS A 6 3.02 8.45 10.32
C LYS A 6 2.48 7.66 9.14
N VAL A 7 1.39 8.18 8.59
CA VAL A 7 0.79 7.70 7.34
C VAL A 7 1.65 8.19 6.18
N TYR A 8 2.32 7.27 5.47
CA TYR A 8 3.07 7.61 4.26
C TYR A 8 2.15 7.44 3.05
N VAL A 9 1.75 8.57 2.45
CA VAL A 9 0.96 8.60 1.22
C VAL A 9 1.91 8.78 0.03
N LYS A 10 2.11 7.74 -0.78
CA LYS A 10 2.82 7.87 -2.06
C LYS A 10 1.80 8.11 -3.17
N GLN A 11 1.59 9.36 -3.52
CA GLN A 11 0.76 9.73 -4.67
C GLN A 11 1.52 9.44 -5.97
N THR A 12 1.31 8.25 -6.55
CA THR A 12 1.75 7.96 -7.91
C THR A 12 0.80 8.64 -8.88
N SER A 13 1.12 9.89 -9.20
CA SER A 13 0.35 10.73 -10.11
C SER A 13 0.31 10.15 -11.53
N TYR A 14 -0.67 9.29 -11.82
CA TYR A 14 -1.19 9.09 -13.18
C TYR A 14 -2.12 10.25 -13.56
N LYS A 15 -1.64 11.50 -13.44
CA LYS A 15 -2.40 12.70 -13.86
C LYS A 15 -2.81 12.68 -15.34
N ALA A 16 -2.27 11.77 -16.14
CA ALA A 16 -2.67 11.54 -17.53
C ALA A 16 -3.87 10.59 -17.72
N LEU A 17 -4.36 9.90 -16.66
CA LEU A 17 -5.38 8.84 -16.78
C LEU A 17 -6.76 9.19 -16.19
N TYR A 18 -6.97 10.42 -15.71
CA TYR A 18 -8.25 10.86 -15.09
C TYR A 18 -9.51 10.74 -15.99
N GLY A 19 -9.37 10.28 -17.25
CA GLY A 19 -10.48 9.96 -18.15
C GLY A 19 -10.64 8.47 -18.50
N LEU A 20 -9.76 7.57 -18.04
CA LEU A 20 -9.80 6.15 -18.42
C LEU A 20 -10.48 5.32 -17.33
N LYS A 21 -11.72 4.88 -17.58
CA LYS A 21 -12.50 4.03 -16.65
C LYS A 21 -11.78 2.74 -16.25
N GLU A 22 -10.94 2.21 -17.12
CA GLU A 22 -10.18 0.96 -16.91
C GLU A 22 -8.85 1.17 -16.16
N ALA A 23 -8.37 2.42 -16.03
CA ALA A 23 -7.07 2.69 -15.42
C ALA A 23 -7.02 2.34 -13.92
N PRO A 24 -8.00 2.74 -13.09
CA PRO A 24 -7.98 2.41 -11.66
C PRO A 24 -7.99 0.89 -11.41
N HIS A 25 -8.76 0.15 -12.21
CA HIS A 25 -8.88 -1.30 -12.06
C HIS A 25 -7.61 -2.05 -12.51
N SER A 26 -7.01 -1.62 -13.62
CA SER A 26 -5.74 -2.19 -14.10
C SER A 26 -4.59 -1.89 -13.15
N TRP A 27 -4.58 -0.68 -12.57
CA TRP A 27 -3.58 -0.29 -11.58
C TRP A 27 -3.74 -1.10 -10.29
N TYR A 28 -4.96 -1.22 -9.75
CA TYR A 28 -5.22 -2.06 -8.58
C TYR A 28 -4.73 -3.50 -8.78
N LYS A 29 -5.05 -4.12 -9.93
CA LYS A 29 -4.58 -5.48 -10.25
C LYS A 29 -3.07 -5.58 -10.23
N LYS A 30 -2.37 -4.62 -10.86
CA LYS A 30 -0.91 -4.61 -10.94
C LYS A 30 -0.28 -4.44 -9.55
N SER A 31 -0.79 -3.50 -8.76
CA SER A 31 -0.32 -3.24 -7.39
C SER A 31 -0.59 -4.42 -6.46
N SER A 32 -1.79 -5.01 -6.52
CA SER A 32 -2.15 -6.20 -5.75
C SER A 32 -1.25 -7.39 -6.07
N SER A 33 -0.98 -7.67 -7.37
CA SER A 33 -0.07 -8.73 -7.78
C SER A 33 1.33 -8.50 -7.23
N PHE A 34 1.87 -7.29 -7.36
CA PHE A 34 3.19 -6.94 -6.84
C PHE A 34 3.30 -7.15 -5.33
N LEU A 35 2.31 -6.70 -4.55
CA LEU A 35 2.30 -6.89 -3.10
C LEU A 35 2.28 -8.38 -2.73
N MET A 36 1.44 -9.17 -3.41
CA MET A 36 1.36 -10.61 -3.18
C MET A 36 2.65 -11.34 -3.53
N GLU A 37 3.30 -10.99 -4.64
CA GLU A 37 4.62 -11.53 -5.04
C GLU A 37 5.71 -11.20 -4.02
N ASN A 38 5.61 -10.04 -3.35
CA ASN A 38 6.51 -9.63 -2.27
C ASN A 38 6.11 -10.17 -0.88
N GLY A 39 5.16 -11.11 -0.82
CA GLY A 39 4.80 -11.82 0.42
C GLY A 39 3.78 -11.11 1.30
N PHE A 40 3.12 -10.05 0.81
CA PHE A 40 1.96 -9.49 1.49
C PHE A 40 0.74 -10.39 1.32
N LYS A 41 -0.11 -10.40 2.34
CA LYS A 41 -1.39 -11.12 2.36
C LYS A 41 -2.53 -10.13 2.28
N ILE A 42 -3.47 -10.38 1.38
CA ILE A 42 -4.71 -9.61 1.28
C ILE A 42 -5.58 -9.83 2.52
N GLY A 43 -6.25 -8.76 2.96
CA GLY A 43 -7.20 -8.78 4.05
C GLY A 43 -8.40 -9.67 3.73
N LYS A 44 -8.89 -10.40 4.73
CA LYS A 44 -10.07 -11.27 4.57
C LYS A 44 -11.38 -10.49 4.50
N VAL A 45 -11.44 -9.36 5.21
CA VAL A 45 -12.63 -8.50 5.31
C VAL A 45 -12.56 -7.37 4.30
N ASP A 46 -11.38 -6.79 4.11
CA ASP A 46 -11.11 -5.71 3.17
C ASP A 46 -10.03 -6.14 2.16
N THR A 47 -10.41 -6.22 0.89
CA THR A 47 -9.50 -6.61 -0.21
C THR A 47 -8.53 -5.50 -0.59
N THR A 48 -8.78 -4.26 -0.17
CA THR A 48 -7.86 -3.14 -0.38
C THR A 48 -6.70 -3.14 0.60
N LEU A 49 -6.83 -3.88 1.71
CA LEU A 49 -5.84 -3.98 2.77
C LEU A 49 -4.90 -5.16 2.53
N PHE A 50 -3.61 -4.93 2.67
CA PHE A 50 -2.54 -5.90 2.56
C PHE A 50 -1.70 -5.84 3.81
N SER A 51 -1.22 -6.99 4.29
CA SER A 51 -0.37 -7.05 5.47
C SER A 51 0.77 -8.04 5.32
N LYS A 52 1.91 -7.74 5.91
CA LYS A 52 3.08 -8.61 5.95
C LYS A 52 3.70 -8.53 7.33
N ASN A 53 4.04 -9.69 7.88
CA ASN A 53 4.91 -9.77 9.06
C ASN A 53 6.33 -10.04 8.56
N TYR A 54 7.28 -9.24 9.02
CA TYR A 54 8.70 -9.41 8.75
C TYR A 54 9.47 -9.27 10.06
N ASP A 55 10.04 -10.38 10.54
CA ASP A 55 10.63 -10.48 11.88
C ASP A 55 9.69 -9.98 12.99
N SER A 56 10.05 -8.88 13.66
CA SER A 56 9.26 -8.22 14.72
C SER A 56 8.47 -7.00 14.20
N GLN A 57 8.35 -6.84 12.89
CA GLN A 57 7.73 -5.70 12.24
C GLN A 57 6.46 -6.12 11.52
N PHE A 58 5.41 -5.33 11.68
CA PHE A 58 4.15 -5.49 10.98
C PHE A 58 3.97 -4.34 10.01
N ILE A 59 3.74 -4.68 8.75
CA ILE A 59 3.56 -3.73 7.65
C ILE A 59 2.14 -3.88 7.12
N VAL A 60 1.46 -2.76 6.94
CA VAL A 60 0.13 -2.64 6.36
C VAL A 60 0.19 -1.73 5.13
N VAL A 61 -0.45 -2.15 4.05
CA VAL A 61 -0.60 -1.36 2.84
C VAL A 61 -2.08 -1.33 2.46
N GLN A 62 -2.64 -0.15 2.26
CA GLN A 62 -4.00 0.00 1.77
C GLN A 62 -4.01 0.68 0.39
N ILE A 63 -4.71 0.08 -0.57
CA ILE A 63 -4.83 0.62 -1.93
C ILE A 63 -6.21 1.26 -2.09
N TYR A 64 -6.27 2.58 -2.25
CA TYR A 64 -7.53 3.31 -2.40
C TYR A 64 -7.54 4.12 -3.70
N VAL A 65 -8.23 3.61 -4.73
CA VAL A 65 -8.42 4.21 -6.07
C VAL A 65 -7.12 4.67 -6.73
N ASP A 66 -6.64 5.86 -6.36
CA ASP A 66 -5.45 6.52 -6.93
C ASP A 66 -4.28 6.64 -5.92
N ASP A 67 -4.49 6.27 -4.66
CA ASP A 67 -3.51 6.41 -3.58
C ASP A 67 -3.15 5.05 -2.97
N ILE A 68 -1.88 4.92 -2.56
CA ILE A 68 -1.40 3.84 -1.69
C ILE A 68 -1.04 4.45 -0.35
N ILE A 69 -1.65 3.91 0.70
CA ILE A 69 -1.36 4.22 2.08
C ILE A 69 -0.45 3.13 2.62
N PHE A 70 0.67 3.51 3.21
CA PHE A 70 1.61 2.61 3.85
C PHE A 70 1.72 2.94 5.35
N GLU A 71 1.69 1.91 6.17
CA GLU A 71 1.85 1.99 7.61
C GLU A 71 2.72 0.81 8.09
N ASP A 72 3.64 1.07 9.02
CA ASP A 72 4.43 0.04 9.67
C ASP A 72 4.49 0.28 11.18
N THR A 73 4.95 -0.73 11.92
CA THR A 73 5.17 -0.63 13.36
C THR A 73 6.58 -0.13 13.72
N ASN A 74 7.40 0.27 12.76
CA ASN A 74 8.79 0.66 12.97
C ASN A 74 9.25 1.70 11.94
N GLU A 75 9.39 2.94 12.42
CA GLU A 75 9.65 4.17 11.66
C GLU A 75 10.80 4.07 10.63
N SER A 76 11.76 3.15 10.82
CA SER A 76 12.93 2.95 9.95
C SER A 76 12.65 2.30 8.59
N LEU A 77 11.53 1.59 8.39
CA LEU A 77 11.22 0.90 7.12
C LEU A 77 10.64 1.83 6.06
N SER A 78 10.15 3.00 6.47
CA SER A 78 9.59 4.00 5.58
C SER A 78 10.57 4.48 4.51
N GLU A 79 11.87 4.49 4.78
CA GLU A 79 12.90 4.91 3.82
C GLU A 79 13.14 3.87 2.71
N GLU A 80 13.03 2.57 3.00
CA GLU A 80 13.30 1.49 2.03
C GLU A 80 12.20 1.39 0.97
N PHE A 81 10.94 1.63 1.35
CA PHE A 81 9.79 1.63 0.41
C PHE A 81 9.67 2.92 -0.42
N LEU A 82 10.33 4.00 0.02
CA LEU A 82 10.34 5.29 -0.68
C LEU A 82 11.50 5.43 -1.67
N SER A 83 12.61 4.70 -1.46
CA SER A 83 13.73 4.59 -2.40
C SER A 83 13.38 3.82 -3.68
#